data_AF-A0A5N6Y8B4-F1
#
_entry.id   AF-A0A5N6Y8B4-F1
#
_cell.length_a   1.000
_cell.length_b   1.000
_cell.length_c   1.000
_cell.angle_alpha   90.00
_cell.angle_beta   90.00
_cell.angle_gamma   90.00
#
_symmetry.space_group_name_H-M   'P 1'
#
loop_
_entity.id
_entity.type
_entity.pdbx_description
1 polymer ?
#
loop_
_entity_poly.entity_id
_entity_poly.type
_entity_poly.pdbx_seq_one_letter_code
_entity_poly.pdbx_strand_id
1 'polypeptide(L)'
;MESSSFAGITLGDFKLWSIEPMTYGEKPEAHPDGSPVTSGFLLNFVRGGLVLITHMHHYANDVMGWRGFVQQLADNCYAVDNQTPFPTWDPACNDVSIVSKPDPPVEQLVDGPPAPQQHPDQRPGQCLLFHLPRSKAAELKRLATPQDGTWISTYDAFTAFIWRTTTRLRQPVFGIPLETPMFWCEAVDMRRRMKNPPVHPQVQHNVLWAALSDQAPFPPLTHGDVISGKPLWELAAYIRKITNTQTQENLDAALTAISHIKDKTNLNIRINSKPPMSIITTDHRDAQVTNADFGFARPLCHRHLQQGTGVTVGVHVVYPPKLDENPDSDEGNMFALMYEKELAQDLINDQEFAKFFEYRGVDSE
;
A
#
# COMPACT_ATOMS: atom_id res chain seq x y z
N MET A 1 16.88 -15.98 5.15
CA MET A 1 16.01 -14.98 4.51
C MET A 1 15.03 -15.65 3.57
N GLU A 2 15.46 -16.37 2.53
CA GLU A 2 14.53 -17.08 1.63
C GLU A 2 13.66 -18.12 2.34
N SER A 3 14.26 -18.92 3.22
CA SER A 3 13.54 -19.93 4.02
C SER A 3 12.48 -19.35 4.96
N SER A 4 12.59 -18.06 5.29
CA SER A 4 11.63 -17.31 6.11
C SER A 4 10.75 -16.37 5.27
N SER A 5 10.72 -16.55 3.94
CA SER A 5 9.96 -15.70 3.03
C SER A 5 10.27 -14.20 3.16
N PHE A 6 11.50 -13.88 3.56
CA PHE A 6 12.00 -12.53 3.79
C PHE A 6 11.29 -11.78 4.93
N ALA A 7 10.76 -12.51 5.92
CA ALA A 7 10.13 -11.93 7.10
C ALA A 7 11.10 -11.06 7.92
N GLY A 8 10.68 -9.83 8.23
CA GLY A 8 11.46 -8.82 8.95
C GLY A 8 12.01 -9.30 10.28
N ILE A 9 11.22 -10.04 11.08
CA ILE A 9 11.66 -10.58 12.37
C ILE A 9 12.89 -11.48 12.28
N THR A 10 13.12 -12.10 11.11
CA THR A 10 14.27 -12.99 10.88
C THR A 10 15.56 -12.25 10.51
N LEU A 11 15.48 -10.94 10.32
CA LEU A 11 16.63 -10.08 10.02
C LEU A 11 17.47 -9.74 11.26
N GLY A 12 16.97 -10.03 12.48
CA GLY A 12 17.69 -9.80 13.73
C GLY A 12 17.61 -8.35 14.20
N ASP A 13 18.76 -7.73 14.49
CA ASP A 13 18.82 -6.34 14.95
C ASP A 13 18.42 -5.37 13.83
N PHE A 14 17.19 -4.84 13.92
CA PHE A 14 16.63 -3.87 12.97
C PHE A 14 17.48 -2.60 12.80
N LYS A 15 18.35 -2.24 13.75
CA LYS A 15 19.26 -1.10 13.60
C LYS A 15 20.25 -1.29 12.46
N LEU A 16 20.53 -2.53 12.07
CA LEU A 16 21.36 -2.85 10.90
C LEU A 16 20.60 -2.68 9.59
N TRP A 17 19.28 -2.49 9.65
CA TRP A 17 18.38 -2.42 8.50
C TRP A 17 17.67 -1.06 8.39
N SER A 18 18.03 -0.10 9.24
CA SER A 18 17.49 1.25 9.26
C SER A 18 18.60 2.30 9.18
N ILE A 19 18.23 3.53 8.80
CA ILE A 19 19.16 4.66 8.69
C ILE A 19 18.74 5.68 9.76
N GLU A 20 19.60 5.96 10.72
CA GLU A 20 19.28 6.67 11.98
C GLU A 20 18.61 8.06 11.84
N PRO A 21 18.84 8.88 10.79
CA PRO A 21 18.05 10.10 10.57
C PRO A 21 16.67 9.88 9.91
N MET A 22 16.38 8.68 9.39
CA MET A 22 15.11 8.38 8.73
C MET A 22 14.09 7.94 9.77
N THR A 23 13.13 8.81 10.07
CA THR A 23 12.06 8.55 11.03
C THR A 23 10.74 8.24 10.33
N TYR A 24 9.82 7.57 11.05
CA TYR A 24 8.47 7.33 10.56
C TYR A 24 7.72 8.67 10.39
N GLY A 25 6.97 8.80 9.29
CA GLY A 25 6.40 10.07 8.82
C GLY A 25 5.41 10.76 9.77
N GLU A 26 4.91 10.07 10.79
CA GLU A 26 4.02 10.65 11.80
C GLU A 26 4.75 11.24 13.02
N LYS A 27 6.08 11.12 13.08
CA LYS A 27 6.86 11.70 14.17
C LYS A 27 7.13 13.19 13.93
N PRO A 28 7.29 14.03 14.97
CA PRO A 28 7.56 15.45 14.80
C PRO A 28 8.80 15.76 13.96
N GLU A 29 9.83 14.90 14.01
CA GLU A 29 11.07 15.07 13.23
C GLU A 29 10.84 14.91 11.72
N ALA A 30 9.72 14.30 11.31
CA ALA A 30 9.33 14.11 9.92
C ALA A 30 8.46 15.25 9.35
N HIS A 31 8.16 16.28 10.17
CA HIS A 31 7.34 17.40 9.73
C HIS A 31 8.04 18.21 8.61
N PRO A 32 7.36 18.63 7.52
CA PRO A 32 8.01 19.30 6.39
C PRO A 32 8.79 20.57 6.78
N ASP A 33 8.28 21.35 7.71
CA ASP A 33 8.95 22.57 8.21
C ASP A 33 10.27 22.28 8.93
N GLY A 34 10.46 21.04 9.40
CA GLY A 34 11.71 20.56 9.98
C GLY A 34 12.78 20.20 8.96
N SER A 35 12.48 20.28 7.65
CA SER A 35 13.37 19.86 6.56
C SER A 35 13.93 18.44 6.76
N PRO A 36 13.05 17.42 6.89
CA PRO A 36 13.47 16.06 7.20
C PRO A 36 14.34 15.48 6.09
N VAL A 37 15.17 14.51 6.44
CA VAL A 37 15.90 13.72 5.42
C VAL A 37 14.88 13.01 4.54
N THR A 38 14.94 13.27 3.23
CA THR A 38 13.94 12.77 2.28
C THR A 38 14.31 11.41 1.70
N SER A 39 15.59 11.03 1.72
CA SER A 39 16.04 9.73 1.25
C SER A 39 17.33 9.27 1.93
N GLY A 40 17.48 7.96 2.05
CA GLY A 40 18.68 7.32 2.57
C GLY A 40 18.84 5.91 1.97
N PHE A 41 20.08 5.52 1.71
CA PHE A 41 20.40 4.25 1.05
C PHE A 41 21.40 3.45 1.88
N LEU A 42 21.15 2.16 2.03
CA LEU A 42 22.04 1.23 2.72
C LEU A 42 22.17 -0.06 1.92
N LEU A 43 23.41 -0.54 1.80
CA LEU A 43 23.75 -1.80 1.15
C LEU A 43 24.29 -2.77 2.20
N ASN A 44 23.53 -3.82 2.48
CA ASN A 44 23.92 -4.86 3.43
C ASN A 44 24.35 -6.12 2.71
N PHE A 45 25.63 -6.46 2.82
CA PHE A 45 26.16 -7.72 2.31
C PHE A 45 25.76 -8.86 3.26
N VAL A 46 25.09 -9.87 2.70
CA VAL A 46 24.62 -11.04 3.43
C VAL A 46 25.18 -12.30 2.82
N ARG A 47 25.09 -13.42 3.54
CA ARG A 47 25.52 -14.71 2.97
C ARG A 47 24.70 -15.02 1.73
N GLY A 48 25.36 -15.09 0.57
CA GLY A 48 24.75 -15.41 -0.71
C GLY A 48 24.15 -14.22 -1.47
N GLY A 49 24.30 -12.98 -0.99
CA GLY A 49 23.76 -11.84 -1.73
C GLY A 49 23.91 -10.50 -1.05
N LEU A 50 23.04 -9.57 -1.45
CA LEU A 50 23.01 -8.19 -1.01
C LEU A 50 21.55 -7.79 -0.77
N VAL A 51 21.32 -6.95 0.23
CA VAL A 51 20.03 -6.26 0.42
C VAL A 51 20.27 -4.77 0.23
N LEU A 52 19.59 -4.20 -0.77
CA LEU A 52 19.48 -2.76 -0.94
C LEU A 52 18.28 -2.25 -0.14
N ILE A 53 18.55 -1.34 0.77
CA ILE A 53 17.54 -0.67 1.58
C ILE A 53 17.47 0.77 1.12
N THR A 54 16.27 1.18 0.76
CA THR A 54 15.96 2.55 0.36
C THR A 54 14.92 3.10 1.33
N HIS A 55 15.30 4.08 2.14
CA HIS A 55 14.34 4.87 2.88
C HIS A 55 13.97 6.06 2.01
N MET A 56 12.69 6.24 1.74
CA MET A 56 12.17 7.40 1.03
C MET A 56 11.06 8.02 1.87
N HIS A 57 11.12 9.33 2.09
CA HIS A 57 10.09 10.03 2.81
C HIS A 57 8.82 10.09 1.98
N HIS A 58 7.68 9.66 2.52
CA HIS A 58 6.45 9.51 1.73
C HIS A 58 5.91 10.84 1.21
N TYR A 59 6.27 11.99 1.81
CA TYR A 59 5.99 13.31 1.19
C TYR A 59 6.70 13.53 -0.15
N ALA A 60 7.85 12.89 -0.37
CA ALA A 60 8.61 13.01 -1.61
C ALA A 60 8.09 12.07 -2.70
N ASN A 61 7.73 10.83 -2.35
CA ASN A 61 7.25 9.84 -3.31
C ASN A 61 6.25 8.82 -2.76
N ASP A 62 5.47 8.25 -3.68
CA ASP A 62 4.71 7.03 -3.45
C ASP A 62 5.53 5.81 -3.91
N VAL A 63 4.99 4.60 -3.74
CA VAL A 63 5.68 3.36 -4.16
C VAL A 63 5.99 3.31 -5.66
N MET A 64 5.17 3.92 -6.51
CA MET A 64 5.42 3.95 -7.95
C MET A 64 6.45 5.02 -8.33
N GLY A 65 6.56 6.09 -7.53
CA GLY A 65 7.65 7.05 -7.61
C GLY A 65 8.97 6.43 -7.18
N TRP A 66 8.96 5.67 -6.09
CA TRP A 66 10.08 4.84 -5.68
C TRP A 66 10.47 3.81 -6.75
N ARG A 67 9.51 3.15 -7.39
CA ARG A 67 9.77 2.27 -8.55
C ARG A 67 10.51 3.02 -9.66
N GLY A 68 10.06 4.23 -10.02
CA GLY A 68 10.72 5.06 -11.03
C GLY A 68 12.18 5.34 -10.68
N PHE A 69 12.45 5.64 -9.42
CA PHE A 69 13.82 5.78 -8.89
C PHE A 69 14.63 4.47 -9.01
N VAL A 70 14.08 3.33 -8.57
CA VAL A 70 14.78 2.03 -8.62
C VAL A 70 15.13 1.65 -10.05
N GLN A 71 14.22 1.84 -11.01
CA GLN A 71 14.49 1.55 -12.42
C GLN A 71 15.63 2.43 -12.95
N GLN A 72 15.57 3.74 -12.71
CA GLN A 72 16.63 4.66 -13.15
C GLN A 72 17.98 4.30 -12.54
N LEU A 73 18.01 3.92 -11.26
CA LEU A 73 19.22 3.47 -10.58
C LEU A 73 19.78 2.20 -11.24
N ALA A 74 18.92 1.20 -11.48
CA ALA A 74 19.31 -0.05 -12.11
C ALA A 74 19.86 0.16 -13.53
N ASP A 75 19.19 0.96 -14.36
CA ASP A 75 19.62 1.26 -15.73
C ASP A 75 20.99 1.97 -15.75
N ASN A 76 21.25 2.86 -14.79
CA ASN A 76 22.57 3.48 -14.63
C ASN A 76 23.63 2.47 -14.18
N CYS A 77 23.32 1.59 -13.23
CA CYS A 77 24.22 0.52 -12.79
C CYS A 77 24.54 -0.45 -13.94
N TYR A 78 23.53 -0.85 -14.70
CA TYR A 78 23.67 -1.71 -15.88
C TYR A 78 24.62 -1.08 -16.90
N ALA A 79 24.46 0.22 -17.18
CA ALA A 79 25.32 0.94 -18.11
C ALA A 79 26.80 0.95 -17.66
N VAL A 80 27.05 1.10 -16.35
CA VAL A 80 28.39 1.02 -15.79
C VAL A 80 28.98 -0.40 -15.95
N ASP A 81 28.23 -1.42 -15.57
CA ASP A 81 28.71 -2.81 -15.54
C ASP A 81 28.92 -3.38 -16.95
N ASN A 82 28.03 -3.06 -17.88
CA ASN A 82 28.05 -3.57 -19.26
C ASN A 82 28.72 -2.60 -20.26
N GLN A 83 29.25 -1.47 -19.79
CA GLN A 83 29.88 -0.44 -20.63
C GLN A 83 28.98 0.05 -21.78
N THR A 84 27.67 0.15 -21.52
CA THR A 84 26.70 0.69 -22.48
C THR A 84 26.47 2.18 -22.22
N PRO A 85 25.88 2.94 -23.17
CA PRO A 85 25.48 4.31 -22.90
C PRO A 85 24.52 4.41 -21.70
N PHE A 86 24.66 5.49 -20.91
CA PHE A 86 23.71 5.78 -19.84
C PHE A 86 22.31 6.05 -20.39
N PRO A 87 21.25 5.66 -19.65
CA PRO A 87 19.89 6.04 -19.99
C PRO A 87 19.73 7.56 -19.99
N THR A 88 18.87 8.09 -20.87
CA THR A 88 18.51 9.51 -20.86
C THR A 88 17.63 9.84 -19.66
N TRP A 89 17.82 11.03 -19.08
CA TRP A 89 16.93 11.56 -18.05
C TRP A 89 15.86 12.47 -18.67
N ASP A 90 14.58 12.12 -18.48
CA ASP A 90 13.46 12.99 -18.85
C ASP A 90 13.09 13.91 -17.65
N PRO A 91 13.22 15.25 -17.78
CA PRO A 91 12.81 16.18 -16.73
C PRO A 91 11.35 16.02 -16.27
N ALA A 92 10.46 15.48 -17.11
CA ALA A 92 9.08 15.18 -16.72
C ALA A 92 8.98 14.16 -15.57
N CYS A 93 10.05 13.41 -15.29
CA CYS A 93 10.11 12.53 -14.11
C CYS A 93 10.09 13.30 -12.77
N ASN A 94 10.38 14.61 -12.79
CA ASN A 94 10.31 15.49 -11.62
C ASN A 94 9.17 16.53 -11.71
N ASP A 95 8.27 16.41 -12.69
CA ASP A 95 7.19 17.38 -12.85
C ASP A 95 6.04 17.12 -11.85
N VAL A 96 6.03 17.90 -10.77
CA VAL A 96 4.98 17.89 -9.75
C VAL A 96 3.86 18.89 -10.03
N SER A 97 3.96 19.69 -11.10
CA SER A 97 2.94 20.71 -11.44
C SER A 97 1.58 20.07 -11.75
N ILE A 98 1.59 18.83 -12.26
CA ILE A 98 0.39 18.05 -12.60
C ILE A 98 -0.43 17.63 -11.37
N VAL A 99 0.18 17.58 -10.18
CA VAL A 99 -0.46 17.20 -8.91
C VAL A 99 -0.43 18.33 -7.88
N SER A 100 -0.14 19.56 -8.33
CA SER A 100 -0.03 20.74 -7.48
C SER A 100 -0.95 21.84 -8.01
N LYS A 101 -1.44 22.69 -7.11
CA LYS A 101 -2.18 23.91 -7.45
C LYS A 101 -1.49 25.11 -6.82
N PRO A 102 -1.52 26.29 -7.44
CA PRO A 102 -1.02 27.51 -6.81
C PRO A 102 -1.71 27.75 -5.47
N ASP A 103 -0.95 28.18 -4.47
CA ASP A 103 -1.54 28.62 -3.22
C ASP A 103 -2.35 29.91 -3.46
N PRO A 104 -3.57 30.01 -2.91
CA PRO A 104 -4.35 31.24 -2.97
C PRO A 104 -3.74 32.32 -2.04
N PRO A 105 -4.19 33.58 -2.13
CA PRO A 105 -3.83 34.63 -1.18
C PRO A 105 -4.02 34.19 0.28
N VAL A 106 -3.15 34.64 1.18
CA VAL A 106 -3.14 34.22 2.60
C VAL A 106 -4.48 34.46 3.28
N GLU A 107 -5.20 35.51 2.88
CA GLU A 107 -6.51 35.89 3.41
C GLU A 107 -7.62 34.90 3.03
N GLN A 108 -7.40 34.07 2.01
CA GLN A 108 -8.32 33.01 1.57
C GLN A 108 -7.99 31.65 2.19
N LEU A 109 -6.88 31.54 2.93
CA LEU A 109 -6.49 30.29 3.56
C LEU A 109 -7.34 30.01 4.79
N VAL A 110 -7.83 28.78 4.89
CA VAL A 110 -8.62 28.26 6.00
C VAL A 110 -7.81 27.26 6.83
N ASP A 111 -8.18 27.13 8.10
CA ASP A 111 -7.60 26.11 8.95
C ASP A 111 -8.08 24.73 8.50
N GLY A 112 -7.15 23.77 8.48
CA GLY A 112 -7.46 22.38 8.15
C GLY A 112 -8.16 21.65 9.30
N PRO A 113 -8.53 20.38 9.10
CA PRO A 113 -8.97 19.54 10.21
C PRO A 113 -7.85 19.38 11.25
N PRO A 114 -8.19 19.07 12.51
CA PRO A 114 -7.18 18.74 13.51
C PRO A 114 -6.41 17.48 13.10
N ALA A 115 -5.16 17.37 13.55
CA ALA A 115 -4.32 16.20 13.34
C ALA A 115 -5.04 14.92 13.77
N PRO A 116 -5.15 13.90 12.91
CA PRO A 116 -5.83 12.66 13.25
C PRO A 116 -5.12 11.94 14.40
N GLN A 117 -5.84 11.69 15.48
CA GLN A 117 -5.35 10.97 16.65
C GLN A 117 -5.70 9.48 16.54
N GLN A 118 -4.88 8.63 17.15
CA GLN A 118 -5.20 7.21 17.27
C GLN A 118 -6.56 7.04 17.98
N HIS A 119 -7.41 6.20 17.40
CA HIS A 119 -8.71 5.90 17.98
C HIS A 119 -8.52 5.11 19.30
N PRO A 120 -9.24 5.46 20.38
CA PRO A 120 -9.02 4.87 21.71
C PRO A 120 -9.21 3.35 21.75
N ASP A 121 -10.09 2.82 20.90
CA ASP A 121 -10.40 1.39 20.85
C ASP A 121 -9.44 0.56 19.98
N GLN A 122 -8.35 1.16 19.47
CA GLN A 122 -7.32 0.43 18.74
C GLN A 122 -6.59 -0.54 19.67
N ARG A 123 -6.29 -1.73 19.15
CA ARG A 123 -5.62 -2.80 19.89
C ARG A 123 -4.19 -3.01 19.36
N PRO A 124 -3.26 -3.57 20.17
CA PRO A 124 -1.92 -3.88 19.70
C PRO A 124 -1.93 -4.77 18.45
N GLY A 125 -1.14 -4.40 17.45
CA GLY A 125 -1.02 -5.10 16.19
C GLY A 125 0.25 -5.94 16.07
N GLN A 126 0.24 -6.87 15.12
CA GLN A 126 1.42 -7.49 14.53
C GLN A 126 1.25 -7.55 13.01
N CYS A 127 2.34 -7.67 12.26
CA CYS A 127 2.31 -7.79 10.82
C CYS A 127 2.48 -9.25 10.40
N LEU A 128 1.46 -9.81 9.76
CA LEU A 128 1.46 -11.20 9.31
C LEU A 128 1.74 -11.27 7.80
N LEU A 129 2.60 -12.21 7.40
CA LEU A 129 2.89 -12.47 6.01
C LEU A 129 2.04 -13.63 5.48
N PHE A 130 1.42 -13.42 4.32
CA PHE A 130 0.66 -14.43 3.60
C PHE A 130 1.00 -14.43 2.11
N HIS A 131 1.01 -15.60 1.50
CA HIS A 131 1.18 -15.77 0.06
C HIS A 131 -0.14 -16.22 -0.57
N LEU A 132 -0.50 -15.63 -1.72
CA LEU A 132 -1.63 -16.06 -2.54
C LEU A 132 -1.11 -16.62 -3.87
N PRO A 133 -1.10 -17.96 -4.05
CA PRO A 133 -0.73 -18.58 -5.31
C PRO A 133 -1.61 -18.10 -6.48
N ARG A 134 -1.07 -18.11 -7.71
CA ARG A 134 -1.81 -17.61 -8.90
C ARG A 134 -3.08 -18.39 -9.17
N SER A 135 -3.02 -19.72 -9.02
CA SER A 135 -4.16 -20.61 -9.19
C SER A 135 -5.29 -20.26 -8.20
N LYS A 136 -4.93 -19.95 -6.95
CA LYS A 136 -5.85 -19.53 -5.89
C LYS A 136 -6.40 -18.13 -6.10
N ALA A 137 -5.59 -17.21 -6.62
CA ALA A 137 -6.07 -15.89 -7.03
C ALA A 137 -7.09 -15.99 -8.18
N ALA A 138 -6.85 -16.88 -9.15
CA ALA A 138 -7.78 -17.14 -10.25
C ALA A 138 -9.09 -17.78 -9.74
N GLU A 139 -8.99 -18.72 -8.79
CA GLU A 139 -10.14 -19.32 -8.13
C GLU A 139 -10.99 -18.28 -7.39
N LEU A 140 -10.35 -17.42 -6.58
CA LEU A 140 -11.04 -16.30 -5.89
C LEU A 140 -11.72 -15.36 -6.89
N LYS A 141 -11.01 -14.98 -7.96
CA LYS A 141 -11.61 -14.14 -9.01
C LYS A 141 -12.82 -14.80 -9.63
N ARG A 142 -12.77 -16.10 -9.94
CA ARG A 142 -13.91 -16.85 -10.47
C ARG A 142 -15.09 -16.85 -9.50
N LEU A 143 -14.85 -17.06 -8.21
CA LEU A 143 -15.90 -17.05 -7.17
C LEU A 143 -16.52 -15.67 -6.96
N ALA A 144 -15.72 -14.61 -7.11
CA ALA A 144 -16.18 -13.23 -6.98
C ALA A 144 -16.70 -12.65 -8.30
N THR A 145 -16.66 -13.37 -9.43
CA THR A 145 -17.09 -12.83 -10.72
C THR A 145 -18.63 -12.72 -10.75
N PRO A 146 -19.19 -11.51 -10.95
CA PRO A 146 -20.63 -11.32 -11.07
C PRO A 146 -21.21 -12.03 -12.29
N GLN A 147 -22.46 -12.50 -12.20
CA GLN A 147 -23.17 -13.11 -13.33
C GLN A 147 -23.81 -12.08 -14.26
N ASP A 148 -23.95 -10.83 -13.80
CA ASP A 148 -24.59 -9.73 -14.53
C ASP A 148 -23.65 -9.01 -15.53
N GLY A 149 -22.40 -9.47 -15.65
CA GLY A 149 -21.39 -8.89 -16.53
C GLY A 149 -20.61 -7.73 -15.91
N THR A 150 -20.88 -7.34 -14.65
CA THR A 150 -20.10 -6.34 -13.94
C THR A 150 -18.63 -6.78 -13.88
N TRP A 151 -17.73 -5.93 -14.39
CA TRP A 151 -16.31 -6.24 -14.42
C TRP A 151 -15.64 -6.00 -13.05
N ILE A 152 -14.83 -6.97 -12.63
CA ILE A 152 -13.93 -6.86 -11.47
C ILE A 152 -12.53 -7.35 -11.81
N SER A 153 -11.54 -6.81 -11.12
CA SER A 153 -10.16 -7.27 -11.18
C SER A 153 -9.90 -8.45 -10.22
N THR A 154 -8.75 -9.09 -10.37
CA THR A 154 -8.29 -10.10 -9.39
C THR A 154 -8.04 -9.47 -8.02
N TYR A 155 -7.63 -8.20 -8.00
CA TYR A 155 -7.43 -7.44 -6.77
C TYR A 155 -8.73 -7.19 -6.03
N ASP A 156 -9.78 -6.81 -6.75
CA ASP A 156 -11.09 -6.58 -6.16
C ASP A 156 -11.59 -7.86 -5.47
N ALA A 157 -11.36 -9.01 -6.10
CA ALA A 157 -11.74 -10.32 -5.58
C ALA A 157 -10.99 -10.71 -4.29
N PHE A 158 -9.65 -10.63 -4.28
CA PHE A 158 -8.90 -11.02 -3.08
C PHE A 158 -9.05 -9.99 -1.95
N THR A 159 -9.15 -8.69 -2.26
CA THR A 159 -9.33 -7.65 -1.25
C THR A 159 -10.71 -7.76 -0.62
N ALA A 160 -11.75 -8.07 -1.41
CA ALA A 160 -13.08 -8.36 -0.88
C ALA A 160 -13.09 -9.59 0.05
N PHE A 161 -12.34 -10.63 -0.31
CA PHE A 161 -12.24 -11.83 0.51
C PHE A 161 -11.47 -11.59 1.82
N ILE A 162 -10.35 -10.87 1.77
CA ILE A 162 -9.61 -10.45 2.96
C ILE A 162 -10.50 -9.58 3.84
N TRP A 163 -11.19 -8.58 3.26
CA TRP A 163 -12.10 -7.69 3.99
C TRP A 163 -13.19 -8.49 4.71
N ARG A 164 -13.90 -9.37 4.00
CA ARG A 164 -14.91 -10.25 4.60
C ARG A 164 -14.35 -11.06 5.76
N THR A 165 -13.24 -11.76 5.52
CA THR A 165 -12.70 -12.73 6.48
C THR A 165 -12.21 -12.04 7.74
N THR A 166 -11.44 -10.97 7.58
CA THR A 166 -10.92 -10.19 8.70
C THR A 166 -12.05 -9.51 9.48
N THR A 167 -13.06 -8.95 8.81
CA THR A 167 -14.25 -8.41 9.49
C THR A 167 -15.02 -9.49 10.25
N ARG A 168 -15.24 -10.67 9.64
CA ARG A 168 -15.93 -11.81 10.28
C ARG A 168 -15.22 -12.26 11.55
N LEU A 169 -13.89 -12.38 11.52
CA LEU A 169 -13.10 -12.83 12.67
C LEU A 169 -13.00 -11.79 13.77
N ARG A 170 -12.99 -10.50 13.43
CA ARG A 170 -12.99 -9.38 14.39
C ARG A 170 -14.35 -9.17 15.06
N GLN A 171 -15.45 -9.52 14.39
CA GLN A 171 -16.81 -9.21 14.86
C GLN A 171 -17.11 -9.70 16.30
N PRO A 172 -16.79 -10.94 16.72
CA PRO A 172 -17.08 -11.41 18.08
C PRO A 172 -16.29 -10.65 19.17
N VAL A 173 -15.20 -9.99 18.78
CA VAL A 173 -14.23 -9.37 19.69
C VAL A 173 -14.49 -7.88 19.87
N PHE A 174 -14.91 -7.20 18.80
CA PHE A 174 -15.26 -5.78 18.84
C PHE A 174 -16.76 -5.55 19.07
N GLY A 175 -17.63 -6.49 18.69
CA GLY A 175 -19.07 -6.40 18.96
C GLY A 175 -19.78 -5.21 18.31
N ILE A 176 -19.25 -4.68 17.21
CA ILE A 176 -19.82 -3.51 16.53
C ILE A 176 -21.20 -3.87 15.93
N PRO A 177 -22.26 -3.06 16.13
CA PRO A 177 -23.59 -3.38 15.60
C PRO A 177 -23.57 -3.60 14.09
N LEU A 178 -24.27 -4.63 13.61
CA LEU A 178 -24.18 -5.11 12.21
C LEU A 178 -24.64 -4.07 11.18
N GLU A 179 -25.54 -3.17 11.56
CA GLU A 179 -26.05 -2.07 10.75
C GLU A 179 -25.08 -0.88 10.64
N THR A 180 -23.98 -0.89 11.41
CA THR A 180 -22.99 0.19 11.41
C THR A 180 -22.26 0.25 10.06
N PRO A 181 -22.13 1.43 9.43
CA PRO A 181 -21.31 1.60 8.23
C PRO A 181 -19.84 1.26 8.47
N MET A 182 -19.21 0.55 7.54
CA MET A 182 -17.78 0.30 7.58
C MET A 182 -16.97 1.30 6.75
N PHE A 183 -15.84 1.69 7.33
CA PHE A 183 -14.83 2.45 6.62
C PHE A 183 -13.89 1.52 5.85
N TRP A 184 -13.72 1.79 4.57
CA TRP A 184 -12.82 1.10 3.66
C TRP A 184 -12.12 2.15 2.78
N CYS A 185 -10.79 2.06 2.65
CA CYS A 185 -9.94 3.01 1.92
C CYS A 185 -8.84 2.33 1.09
N GLU A 186 -8.66 2.65 -0.19
CA GLU A 186 -7.47 2.18 -0.92
C GLU A 186 -6.64 3.29 -1.52
N ALA A 187 -5.34 3.05 -1.60
CA ALA A 187 -4.43 3.90 -2.35
C ALA A 187 -4.55 3.59 -3.86
N VAL A 188 -4.86 4.61 -4.68
CA VAL A 188 -5.00 4.48 -6.13
C VAL A 188 -3.89 5.25 -6.84
N ASP A 189 -3.11 4.55 -7.66
CA ASP A 189 -2.16 5.18 -8.57
C ASP A 189 -2.90 5.98 -9.65
N MET A 190 -2.69 7.29 -9.64
CA MET A 190 -3.36 8.22 -10.53
C MET A 190 -2.64 8.38 -11.87
N ARG A 191 -1.39 7.91 -12.02
CA ARG A 191 -0.60 8.06 -13.26
C ARG A 191 -1.34 7.61 -14.51
N ARG A 192 -2.02 6.47 -14.43
CA ARG A 192 -2.80 5.90 -15.56
C ARG A 192 -4.12 6.62 -15.82
N ARG A 193 -4.59 7.44 -14.87
CA ARG A 193 -5.87 8.13 -14.86
C ARG A 193 -5.75 9.60 -15.27
N MET A 194 -4.56 10.18 -15.12
CA MET A 194 -4.24 11.51 -15.64
C MET A 194 -4.02 11.44 -17.16
N LYS A 195 -4.78 12.24 -17.92
CA LYS A 195 -4.73 12.31 -19.39
C LYS A 195 -4.38 13.69 -19.92
N ASN A 196 -4.68 14.75 -19.17
CA ASN A 196 -4.52 16.12 -19.63
C ASN A 196 -3.85 17.01 -18.56
N PRO A 197 -2.51 17.14 -18.53
CA PRO A 197 -1.56 16.38 -19.35
C PRO A 197 -1.42 14.92 -18.86
N PRO A 198 -0.87 14.01 -19.69
CA PRO A 198 -0.50 12.68 -19.23
C PRO A 198 0.70 12.76 -18.27
N VAL A 199 0.73 11.88 -17.27
CA VAL A 199 1.86 11.76 -16.34
C VAL A 199 2.93 10.84 -16.92
N HIS A 200 4.21 11.21 -16.78
CA HIS A 200 5.30 10.33 -17.16
C HIS A 200 5.29 9.05 -16.29
N PRO A 201 5.34 7.84 -16.87
CA PRO A 201 5.20 6.59 -16.11
C PRO A 201 6.33 6.33 -15.09
N GLN A 202 7.48 7.01 -15.25
CA GLN A 202 8.61 6.95 -14.31
C GLN A 202 8.73 8.19 -13.40
N VAL A 203 7.68 9.02 -13.30
CA VAL A 203 7.67 10.15 -12.35
C VAL A 203 8.00 9.66 -10.94
N GLN A 204 8.99 10.30 -10.31
CA GLN A 204 9.58 9.85 -9.05
C GLN A 204 8.92 10.48 -7.82
N HIS A 205 7.71 11.04 -7.98
CA HIS A 205 6.97 11.76 -6.94
C HIS A 205 5.64 11.09 -6.59
N ASN A 206 4.90 11.67 -5.64
CA ASN A 206 3.53 11.25 -5.33
C ASN A 206 2.58 11.60 -6.48
N VAL A 207 1.98 10.59 -7.09
CA VAL A 207 0.84 10.69 -8.00
C VAL A 207 -0.17 9.62 -7.57
N LEU A 208 -0.58 9.75 -6.32
CA LEU A 208 -1.40 8.81 -5.57
C LEU A 208 -2.58 9.57 -4.97
N TRP A 209 -3.77 8.98 -5.02
CA TRP A 209 -4.93 9.49 -4.30
C TRP A 209 -5.74 8.35 -3.69
N ALA A 210 -6.31 8.59 -2.50
CA ALA A 210 -6.99 7.55 -1.76
C ALA A 210 -8.49 7.55 -2.06
N ALA A 211 -9.02 6.38 -2.37
CA ALA A 211 -10.45 6.16 -2.55
C ALA A 211 -11.07 5.81 -1.19
N LEU A 212 -11.94 6.68 -0.65
CA LEU A 212 -12.50 6.55 0.70
C LEU A 212 -14.00 6.22 0.65
N SER A 213 -14.44 5.19 1.38
CA SER A 213 -15.86 4.78 1.39
C SER A 213 -16.79 5.84 2.00
N ASP A 214 -16.30 6.65 2.95
CA ASP A 214 -17.06 7.74 3.59
C ASP A 214 -17.19 9.00 2.70
N GLN A 215 -16.45 9.05 1.59
CA GLN A 215 -16.54 10.11 0.58
C GLN A 215 -17.22 9.62 -0.72
N ALA A 216 -17.61 8.35 -0.78
CA ALA A 216 -18.23 7.79 -1.96
C ALA A 216 -19.64 8.39 -2.18
N PRO A 217 -20.06 8.65 -3.43
CA PRO A 217 -21.38 9.21 -3.74
C PRO A 217 -22.50 8.17 -3.67
N PHE A 218 -22.31 7.08 -2.92
CA PHE A 218 -23.25 5.98 -2.77
C PHE A 218 -23.14 5.40 -1.36
N PRO A 219 -24.19 4.70 -0.86
CA PRO A 219 -24.22 4.22 0.51
C PRO A 219 -23.03 3.30 0.85
N PRO A 220 -22.47 3.41 2.07
CA PRO A 220 -21.45 2.50 2.55
C PRO A 220 -22.01 1.10 2.78
N LEU A 221 -21.15 0.07 2.71
CA LEU A 221 -21.52 -1.25 3.20
C LEU A 221 -21.47 -1.29 4.73
N THR A 222 -22.39 -2.04 5.32
CA THR A 222 -22.42 -2.26 6.78
C THR A 222 -21.54 -3.44 7.19
N HIS A 223 -21.28 -3.59 8.49
CA HIS A 223 -20.64 -4.79 9.04
C HIS A 223 -21.39 -6.08 8.62
N GLY A 224 -22.73 -6.07 8.72
CA GLY A 224 -23.59 -7.18 8.34
C GLY A 224 -23.46 -7.55 6.86
N ASP A 225 -23.48 -6.54 5.98
CA ASP A 225 -23.31 -6.72 4.53
C ASP A 225 -22.00 -7.46 4.20
N VAL A 226 -20.89 -7.03 4.81
CA VAL A 226 -19.57 -7.57 4.49
C VAL A 226 -19.34 -8.95 5.07
N ILE A 227 -19.80 -9.19 6.31
CA ILE A 227 -19.65 -10.49 6.97
C ILE A 227 -20.43 -11.58 6.23
N SER A 228 -21.69 -11.31 5.87
CA SER A 228 -22.54 -12.33 5.26
C SER A 228 -23.75 -11.82 4.46
N GLY A 229 -24.19 -10.57 4.65
CA GLY A 229 -25.41 -10.05 4.05
C GLY A 229 -25.35 -9.88 2.53
N LYS A 230 -24.14 -9.72 1.97
CA LYS A 230 -23.91 -9.64 0.53
C LYS A 230 -23.09 -10.82 0.03
N PRO A 231 -23.21 -11.24 -1.23
CA PRO A 231 -22.29 -12.20 -1.83
C PRO A 231 -20.91 -11.57 -2.09
N LEU A 232 -19.86 -12.39 -2.21
CA LEU A 232 -18.48 -11.91 -2.37
C LEU A 232 -18.31 -10.99 -3.60
N TRP A 233 -19.05 -11.27 -4.68
CA TRP A 233 -19.00 -10.48 -5.91
C TRP A 233 -19.51 -9.04 -5.70
N GLU A 234 -20.50 -8.82 -4.83
CA GLU A 234 -20.99 -7.48 -4.50
C GLU A 234 -19.96 -6.67 -3.72
N LEU A 235 -19.19 -7.33 -2.83
CA LEU A 235 -18.07 -6.68 -2.16
C LEU A 235 -17.00 -6.29 -3.18
N ALA A 236 -16.58 -7.21 -4.06
CA ALA A 236 -15.59 -6.92 -5.10
C ALA A 236 -16.05 -5.79 -6.03
N ALA A 237 -17.31 -5.81 -6.46
CA ALA A 237 -17.90 -4.75 -7.26
C ALA A 237 -17.96 -3.40 -6.51
N TYR A 238 -18.24 -3.42 -5.19
CA TYR A 238 -18.21 -2.23 -4.35
C TYR A 238 -16.80 -1.63 -4.27
N ILE A 239 -15.76 -2.44 -4.08
CA ILE A 239 -14.35 -2.00 -4.13
C ILE A 239 -14.08 -1.32 -5.48
N ARG A 240 -14.37 -2.00 -6.60
CA ARG A 240 -14.22 -1.44 -7.94
C ARG A 240 -14.94 -0.11 -8.12
N LYS A 241 -16.16 -0.01 -7.58
CA LYS A 241 -16.96 1.21 -7.64
C LYS A 241 -16.29 2.35 -6.88
N ILE A 242 -15.70 2.08 -5.71
CA ILE A 242 -14.90 3.07 -4.97
C ILE A 242 -13.64 3.42 -5.77
N THR A 243 -12.87 2.47 -6.29
CA THR A 243 -11.69 2.75 -7.13
C THR A 243 -12.01 3.67 -8.31
N ASN A 244 -13.21 3.51 -8.89
CA ASN A 244 -13.64 4.28 -10.05
C ASN A 244 -14.06 5.72 -9.73
N THR A 245 -14.20 6.09 -8.45
CA THR A 245 -14.41 7.50 -8.05
C THR A 245 -13.15 8.34 -8.21
N GLN A 246 -11.97 7.69 -8.27
CA GLN A 246 -10.68 8.35 -8.42
C GLN A 246 -10.47 8.70 -9.89
N THR A 247 -11.07 9.81 -10.34
CA THR A 247 -10.89 10.34 -11.70
C THR A 247 -9.95 11.54 -11.66
N GLN A 248 -9.42 11.94 -12.82
CA GLN A 248 -8.60 13.16 -12.92
C GLN A 248 -9.41 14.38 -12.47
N GLU A 249 -10.67 14.49 -12.89
CA GLU A 249 -11.54 15.63 -12.59
C GLU A 249 -11.80 15.76 -11.07
N ASN A 250 -12.03 14.63 -10.41
CA ASN A 250 -12.24 14.60 -8.97
C ASN A 250 -10.96 14.93 -8.21
N LEU A 251 -9.79 14.48 -8.68
CA LEU A 251 -8.50 14.85 -8.11
C LEU A 251 -8.23 16.36 -8.30
N ASP A 252 -8.49 16.91 -9.48
CA ASP A 252 -8.32 18.33 -9.77
C ASP A 252 -9.19 19.21 -8.86
N ALA A 253 -10.44 18.80 -8.63
CA ALA A 253 -11.33 19.46 -7.68
C ALA A 253 -10.80 19.36 -6.24
N ALA A 254 -10.34 18.17 -5.83
CA ALA A 254 -9.78 17.95 -4.49
C ALA A 254 -8.52 18.79 -4.26
N LEU A 255 -7.58 18.82 -5.20
CA LEU A 255 -6.36 19.64 -5.12
C LEU A 255 -6.68 21.15 -5.05
N THR A 256 -7.72 21.59 -5.75
CA THR A 256 -8.20 22.98 -5.68
C THR A 256 -8.77 23.32 -4.30
N ALA A 257 -9.52 22.40 -3.69
CA ALA A 257 -10.00 22.58 -2.31
C ALA A 257 -8.83 22.56 -1.31
N ILE A 258 -7.87 21.63 -1.47
CA ILE A 258 -6.71 21.48 -0.60
C ILE A 258 -5.78 22.68 -0.66
N SER A 259 -5.66 23.37 -1.80
CA SER A 259 -4.79 24.55 -1.89
C SER A 259 -5.17 25.67 -0.91
N HIS A 260 -6.44 25.72 -0.50
CA HIS A 260 -6.94 26.69 0.48
C HIS A 260 -6.63 26.31 1.93
N ILE A 261 -6.06 25.14 2.19
CA ILE A 261 -5.75 24.69 3.55
C ILE A 261 -4.34 25.16 3.93
N LYS A 262 -4.25 25.86 5.08
CA LYS A 262 -2.97 26.36 5.64
C LYS A 262 -2.01 25.23 5.94
N ASP A 263 -2.43 24.31 6.81
CA ASP A 263 -1.65 23.14 7.21
C ASP A 263 -2.23 21.89 6.55
N LYS A 264 -1.56 21.45 5.48
CA LYS A 264 -1.93 20.28 4.70
C LYS A 264 -1.45 18.97 5.35
N THR A 265 -0.60 19.02 6.38
CA THR A 265 -0.01 17.82 7.01
C THR A 265 -1.06 17.00 7.77
N ASN A 266 -2.11 17.66 8.29
CA ASN A 266 -3.23 17.03 8.98
C ASN A 266 -4.23 16.32 8.05
N LEU A 267 -4.01 16.39 6.73
CA LEU A 267 -4.80 15.65 5.74
C LEU A 267 -4.31 14.21 5.54
N ASN A 268 -3.28 13.79 6.28
CA ASN A 268 -2.76 12.43 6.19
C ASN A 268 -3.83 11.40 6.56
N ILE A 269 -3.92 10.33 5.77
CA ILE A 269 -4.86 9.24 6.04
C ILE A 269 -4.21 8.31 7.05
N ARG A 270 -4.66 8.40 8.28
CA ARG A 270 -4.21 7.58 9.39
C ARG A 270 -5.26 6.51 9.70
N ILE A 271 -5.09 5.28 9.21
CA ILE A 271 -6.16 4.26 9.34
C ILE A 271 -6.49 3.93 10.80
N ASN A 272 -5.52 3.97 11.70
CA ASN A 272 -5.78 3.75 13.14
C ASN A 272 -6.46 4.95 13.82
N SER A 273 -6.73 6.06 13.13
CA SER A 273 -7.63 7.12 13.61
C SER A 273 -9.10 6.86 13.26
N LYS A 274 -9.37 5.89 12.38
CA LYS A 274 -10.73 5.46 12.02
C LYS A 274 -11.24 4.42 13.03
N PRO A 275 -12.56 4.15 13.09
CA PRO A 275 -13.12 3.13 13.97
C PRO A 275 -12.42 1.77 13.81
N PRO A 276 -12.36 0.92 14.85
CA PRO A 276 -11.79 -0.42 14.73
C PRO A 276 -12.42 -1.21 13.57
N MET A 277 -11.68 -2.20 13.05
CA MET A 277 -12.07 -2.97 11.85
C MET A 277 -12.04 -2.20 10.51
N SER A 278 -11.68 -0.91 10.53
CA SER A 278 -11.35 -0.13 9.33
C SER A 278 -10.13 -0.72 8.61
N ILE A 279 -10.13 -0.68 7.28
CA ILE A 279 -9.02 -1.19 6.47
C ILE A 279 -8.50 -0.10 5.52
N ILE A 280 -7.18 -0.07 5.32
CA ILE A 280 -6.52 0.58 4.19
C ILE A 280 -5.71 -0.45 3.41
N THR A 281 -5.87 -0.54 2.08
CA THR A 281 -5.03 -1.42 1.24
C THR A 281 -4.15 -0.58 0.33
N THR A 282 -2.85 -0.89 0.31
CA THR A 282 -1.89 -0.31 -0.62
C THR A 282 -1.39 -1.39 -1.57
N ASP A 283 -1.52 -1.13 -2.88
CA ASP A 283 -1.17 -2.09 -3.92
C ASP A 283 0.19 -1.76 -4.55
N HIS A 284 1.18 -2.58 -4.25
CA HIS A 284 2.54 -2.42 -4.76
C HIS A 284 2.83 -3.37 -5.95
N ARG A 285 1.84 -4.11 -6.45
CA ARG A 285 2.07 -5.13 -7.49
C ARG A 285 2.65 -4.56 -8.79
N ASP A 286 2.27 -3.34 -9.15
CA ASP A 286 2.80 -2.67 -10.34
C ASP A 286 4.23 -2.12 -10.13
N ALA A 287 4.78 -2.17 -8.91
CA ALA A 287 6.16 -1.77 -8.64
C ALA A 287 7.15 -2.64 -9.43
N GLN A 288 6.92 -3.97 -9.49
CA GLN A 288 7.69 -4.93 -10.31
C GLN A 288 9.22 -4.72 -10.30
N VAL A 289 9.80 -4.35 -9.16
CA VAL A 289 11.25 -4.06 -9.05
C VAL A 289 12.14 -5.26 -9.38
N THR A 290 11.57 -6.46 -9.42
CA THR A 290 12.23 -7.67 -9.92
C THR A 290 12.61 -7.57 -11.39
N ASN A 291 12.05 -6.62 -12.16
CA ASN A 291 12.42 -6.36 -13.56
C ASN A 291 13.62 -5.41 -13.70
N ALA A 292 14.05 -4.76 -12.61
CA ALA A 292 15.19 -3.87 -12.63
C ALA A 292 16.49 -4.70 -12.65
N ASP A 293 17.20 -4.68 -13.78
CA ASP A 293 18.49 -5.34 -13.93
C ASP A 293 19.62 -4.33 -13.64
N PHE A 294 20.40 -4.59 -12.59
CA PHE A 294 21.51 -3.72 -12.19
C PHE A 294 22.80 -4.01 -12.97
N GLY A 295 22.76 -4.91 -13.96
CA GLY A 295 23.92 -5.38 -14.74
C GLY A 295 24.53 -6.65 -14.15
N PHE A 296 24.63 -6.71 -12.82
CA PHE A 296 25.15 -7.88 -12.11
C PHE A 296 24.09 -8.83 -11.56
N ALA A 297 22.85 -8.33 -11.35
CA ALA A 297 21.74 -9.11 -10.80
C ALA A 297 20.41 -8.36 -10.91
N ARG A 298 19.31 -9.12 -10.72
CA ARG A 298 17.95 -8.60 -10.54
C ARG A 298 17.48 -8.83 -9.10
N PRO A 299 16.67 -7.92 -8.50
CA PRO A 299 16.08 -8.15 -7.19
C PRO A 299 15.18 -9.39 -7.18
N LEU A 300 15.28 -10.21 -6.13
CA LEU A 300 14.37 -11.34 -5.92
C LEU A 300 12.96 -10.88 -5.49
N CYS A 301 12.87 -9.86 -4.65
CA CYS A 301 11.60 -9.26 -4.24
C CYS A 301 11.86 -7.91 -3.56
N HIS A 302 10.80 -7.22 -3.15
CA HIS A 302 10.90 -6.17 -2.14
C HIS A 302 9.90 -6.40 -1.00
N ARG A 303 10.26 -5.90 0.19
CA ARG A 303 9.44 -5.90 1.39
C ARG A 303 9.54 -4.53 2.06
N HIS A 304 8.44 -4.06 2.60
CA HIS A 304 8.43 -2.85 3.41
C HIS A 304 8.81 -3.26 4.84
N LEU A 305 9.97 -2.81 5.31
CA LEU A 305 10.39 -3.08 6.68
C LEU A 305 9.51 -2.30 7.67
N GLN A 306 8.83 -3.03 8.55
CA GLN A 306 8.07 -2.43 9.65
C GLN A 306 8.83 -2.59 10.96
N GLN A 307 8.77 -1.57 11.81
CA GLN A 307 9.48 -1.55 13.09
C GLN A 307 8.49 -1.37 14.25
N GLY A 308 8.43 -2.37 15.14
CA GLY A 308 7.88 -2.27 16.51
C GLY A 308 6.52 -1.58 16.61
N THR A 309 6.45 -0.51 17.43
CA THR A 309 5.26 0.33 17.66
C THR A 309 4.64 0.96 16.40
N GLY A 310 5.25 0.78 15.23
CA GLY A 310 4.76 1.23 13.92
C GLY A 310 3.79 0.25 13.22
N VAL A 311 3.42 -0.88 13.83
CA VAL A 311 2.38 -1.75 13.26
C VAL A 311 1.00 -1.09 13.42
N THR A 312 0.57 -0.44 12.35
CA THR A 312 -0.75 0.19 12.27
C THR A 312 -1.80 -0.85 11.83
N VAL A 313 -2.59 -1.36 12.79
CA VAL A 313 -3.69 -2.30 12.51
C VAL A 313 -4.64 -1.75 11.46
N GLY A 314 -5.07 -2.61 10.54
CA GLY A 314 -5.97 -2.27 9.43
C GLY A 314 -5.23 -1.89 8.14
N VAL A 315 -3.91 -1.71 8.17
CA VAL A 315 -3.11 -1.60 6.94
C VAL A 315 -2.94 -2.99 6.32
N HIS A 316 -3.14 -3.07 5.00
CA HIS A 316 -2.80 -4.23 4.18
C HIS A 316 -1.89 -3.78 3.04
N VAL A 317 -0.73 -4.42 2.88
CA VAL A 317 0.19 -4.15 1.76
C VAL A 317 0.21 -5.36 0.84
N VAL A 318 0.00 -5.14 -0.46
CA VAL A 318 0.06 -6.18 -1.49
C VAL A 318 1.35 -6.04 -2.28
N TYR A 319 2.27 -6.97 -2.14
CA TYR A 319 3.52 -7.01 -2.89
C TYR A 319 3.36 -7.75 -4.21
N PRO A 320 4.18 -7.42 -5.23
CA PRO A 320 4.29 -8.26 -6.41
C PRO A 320 4.83 -9.65 -6.04
N PRO A 321 4.64 -10.64 -6.92
CA PRO A 321 5.32 -11.92 -6.79
C PRO A 321 6.83 -11.74 -6.70
N LYS A 322 7.51 -12.65 -6.00
CA LYS A 322 8.97 -12.70 -6.09
C LYS A 322 9.37 -13.11 -7.51
N LEU A 323 10.61 -12.81 -7.87
CA LEU A 323 11.25 -13.35 -9.05
C LEU A 323 11.30 -14.87 -8.91
N ASP A 324 10.73 -15.55 -9.89
CA ASP A 324 10.78 -16.99 -10.05
C ASP A 324 11.03 -17.27 -11.52
N GLU A 325 12.14 -17.96 -11.80
CA GLU A 325 12.55 -18.31 -13.16
C GLU A 325 11.75 -19.50 -13.71
N ASN A 326 11.02 -20.22 -12.86
CA ASN A 326 10.17 -21.31 -13.30
C ASN A 326 8.89 -20.76 -13.96
N PRO A 327 8.70 -20.92 -15.28
CA PRO A 327 7.51 -20.42 -15.98
C PRO A 327 6.23 -21.11 -15.50
N ASP A 328 6.33 -22.35 -15.01
CA ASP A 328 5.21 -23.16 -14.50
C ASP A 328 4.96 -22.93 -13.00
N SER A 329 5.69 -22.01 -12.37
CA SER A 329 5.51 -21.70 -10.96
C SER A 329 4.08 -21.24 -10.67
N ASP A 330 3.56 -21.54 -9.47
CA ASP A 330 2.29 -20.97 -9.00
C ASP A 330 2.51 -19.72 -8.13
N GLU A 331 3.74 -19.17 -8.13
CA GLU A 331 4.10 -18.00 -7.34
C GLU A 331 3.21 -16.80 -7.69
N GLY A 332 2.54 -16.29 -6.66
CA GLY A 332 1.67 -15.13 -6.74
C GLY A 332 2.06 -14.05 -5.73
N ASN A 333 1.08 -13.25 -5.32
CA ASN A 333 1.37 -12.05 -4.54
C ASN A 333 1.68 -12.41 -3.08
N MET A 334 2.56 -11.64 -2.46
CA MET A 334 2.76 -11.65 -1.01
C MET A 334 1.95 -10.52 -0.37
N PHE A 335 1.45 -10.74 0.84
CA PHE A 335 0.64 -9.81 1.59
C PHE A 335 1.30 -9.60 2.95
N ALA A 336 1.34 -8.35 3.39
CA ALA A 336 1.57 -8.00 4.78
C ALA A 336 0.26 -7.45 5.35
N LEU A 337 -0.30 -8.17 6.32
CA LEU A 337 -1.55 -7.81 6.99
C LEU A 337 -1.23 -7.34 8.41
N MET A 338 -1.40 -6.04 8.67
CA MET A 338 -1.23 -5.47 10.01
C MET A 338 -2.53 -5.72 10.78
N TYR A 339 -2.47 -6.69 11.69
CA TYR A 339 -3.63 -7.35 12.28
C TYR A 339 -3.50 -7.40 13.81
N GLU A 340 -4.62 -7.46 14.52
CA GLU A 340 -4.66 -7.50 15.98
C GLU A 340 -3.90 -8.73 16.50
N LYS A 341 -2.96 -8.50 17.42
CA LYS A 341 -2.07 -9.55 17.92
C LYS A 341 -2.85 -10.71 18.55
N GLU A 342 -3.92 -10.40 19.28
CA GLU A 342 -4.76 -11.41 19.94
C GLU A 342 -5.59 -12.27 18.96
N LEU A 343 -5.86 -11.76 17.75
CA LEU A 343 -6.68 -12.44 16.74
C LEU A 343 -5.84 -13.15 15.67
N ALA A 344 -4.53 -12.94 15.67
CA ALA A 344 -3.65 -13.46 14.63
C ALA A 344 -3.75 -14.99 14.49
N GLN A 345 -3.83 -15.71 15.60
CA GLN A 345 -3.93 -17.16 15.56
C GLN A 345 -5.27 -17.64 14.98
N ASP A 346 -6.35 -16.88 15.20
CA ASP A 346 -7.66 -17.17 14.61
C ASP A 346 -7.62 -17.00 13.09
N LEU A 347 -6.97 -15.94 12.58
CA LEU A 347 -6.78 -15.74 11.14
C LEU A 347 -5.88 -16.82 10.52
N ILE A 348 -4.77 -17.18 11.18
CA ILE A 348 -3.84 -18.23 10.72
C ILE A 348 -4.55 -19.59 10.64
N ASN A 349 -5.44 -19.88 11.59
CA ASN A 349 -6.16 -21.15 11.66
C ASN A 349 -7.51 -21.15 10.93
N ASP A 350 -7.93 -20.02 10.36
CA ASP A 350 -9.21 -19.92 9.67
C ASP A 350 -9.19 -20.77 8.39
N GLN A 351 -10.03 -21.81 8.37
CA GLN A 351 -10.06 -22.78 7.27
C GLN A 351 -10.57 -22.19 5.95
N GLU A 352 -11.34 -21.10 5.99
CA GLU A 352 -11.79 -20.43 4.77
C GLU A 352 -10.63 -19.64 4.17
N PHE A 353 -9.89 -18.91 5.02
CA PHE A 353 -8.72 -18.15 4.64
C PHE A 353 -7.60 -19.04 4.09
N ALA A 354 -7.29 -20.12 4.79
CA ALA A 354 -6.23 -21.07 4.46
C ALA A 354 -6.47 -21.85 3.15
N LYS A 355 -7.69 -21.81 2.57
CA LYS A 355 -7.96 -22.38 1.23
C LYS A 355 -7.26 -21.63 0.11
N PHE A 356 -6.98 -20.35 0.33
CA PHE A 356 -6.43 -19.44 -0.68
C PHE A 356 -5.09 -18.85 -0.26
N PHE A 357 -4.92 -18.54 1.02
CA PHE A 357 -3.73 -17.87 1.54
C PHE A 357 -2.87 -18.82 2.36
N GLU A 358 -1.58 -18.82 2.07
CA GLU A 358 -0.57 -19.60 2.79
C GLU A 358 0.14 -18.71 3.79
N TYR A 359 0.15 -19.08 5.07
CA TYR A 359 0.89 -18.34 6.08
C TYR A 359 2.41 -18.43 5.85
N ARG A 360 3.11 -17.31 5.94
CA ARG A 360 4.55 -17.17 5.65
C ARG A 360 5.39 -16.61 6.80
N GLY A 361 4.77 -16.25 7.91
CA GLY A 361 5.47 -15.80 9.12
C GLY A 361 4.97 -14.46 9.65
N VAL A 362 5.72 -13.90 10.60
CA VAL A 362 5.49 -12.58 11.19
C VAL A 362 6.59 -11.64 10.70
N ASP A 363 6.20 -10.48 10.16
CA ASP A 363 7.14 -9.48 9.67
C ASP A 363 7.63 -8.56 10.80
N SER A 364 6.72 -8.14 11.69
CA SER A 364 6.98 -7.26 12.84
C SER A 364 5.94 -7.50 13.95
N GLU A 365 6.33 -7.27 15.21
CA GLU A 365 5.46 -7.30 16.41
C GLU A 365 5.54 -6.02 17.24
#